data_AF-A0A3S0BWD9-F1
#
_entry.id   AF-A0A3S0BWD9-F1
#
_cell.length_a   1.000
_cell.length_b   1.000
_cell.length_c   1.000
_cell.angle_alpha   90.00
_cell.angle_beta   90.00
_cell.angle_gamma   90.00
#
_symmetry.space_group_name_H-M   'P 1'
#
loop_
_entity.id
_entity.type
_entity.pdbx_description
1 polymer ?
#
loop_
_entity_poly.entity_id
_entity_poly.type
_entity_poly.pdbx_seq_one_letter_code
_entity_poly.pdbx_strand_id
1 'polypeptide(L)'
;MIADAVRADAQYLVTTDVDDFAIEDLHAHEMCAVNPDYFMALRFSEHAYREGVRTLAEVAKNPPRSEAEVHRMLGRRHPNLVGRFADAYETSAVPADDDQPRVLVRGAVCVRCAAKLAGDEGLRLGLCTRHLPLRGMSSVGKA
;
A
#
# COMPACT_ATOMS: atom_id res chain seq x y z
N MET A 1 13.19 7.08 -15.55
CA MET A 1 12.14 6.82 -14.53
C MET A 1 11.69 8.09 -13.83
N ILE A 2 12.48 8.75 -12.96
CA ILE A 2 12.07 10.04 -12.36
C ILE A 2 11.83 11.12 -13.43
N ALA A 3 12.76 11.27 -14.39
CA ALA A 3 12.62 12.29 -15.43
C ALA A 3 11.33 12.15 -16.26
N ASP A 4 10.91 10.91 -16.53
CA ASP A 4 9.69 10.63 -17.30
C ASP A 4 8.44 10.86 -16.46
N ALA A 5 8.49 10.50 -15.18
CA ALA A 5 7.41 10.76 -14.23
C ALA A 5 7.21 12.27 -14.00
N VAL A 6 8.30 13.04 -13.89
CA VAL A 6 8.25 14.51 -13.84
C VAL A 6 7.65 15.07 -15.13
N ARG A 7 8.05 14.57 -16.30
CA ARG A 7 7.44 14.96 -17.59
C ARG A 7 5.95 14.64 -17.67
N ALA A 8 5.52 13.58 -16.99
CA ALA A 8 4.13 13.15 -16.92
C ALA A 8 3.32 13.86 -15.81
N ASP A 9 3.93 14.81 -15.08
CA ASP A 9 3.33 15.48 -13.92
C ASP A 9 2.83 14.47 -12.84
N ALA A 10 3.56 13.35 -12.72
CA ALA A 10 3.20 12.28 -11.81
C ALA A 10 3.61 12.61 -10.38
N GLN A 11 2.67 12.48 -9.44
CA GLN A 11 2.95 12.67 -8.01
C GLN A 11 3.46 11.39 -7.32
N TYR A 12 3.29 10.22 -7.96
CA TYR A 12 3.60 8.92 -7.37
C TYR A 12 4.43 8.07 -8.31
N LEU A 13 5.49 7.48 -7.77
CA LEU A 13 6.25 6.38 -8.37
C LEU A 13 5.87 5.10 -7.62
N VAL A 14 5.02 4.27 -8.21
CA VAL A 14 4.57 3.02 -7.59
C VAL A 14 5.55 1.91 -7.97
N THR A 15 6.39 1.46 -7.03
CA THR A 15 7.55 0.59 -7.31
C THR A 15 7.96 -0.25 -6.11
N THR A 16 8.57 -1.41 -6.34
CA THR A 16 9.15 -2.25 -5.28
C THR A 16 10.44 -1.67 -4.71
N ASP A 17 11.17 -0.88 -5.51
CA ASP A 17 12.52 -0.41 -5.21
C ASP A 17 12.46 1.01 -4.63
N VAL A 18 11.68 1.22 -3.57
CA VAL A 18 11.43 2.55 -2.97
C VAL A 18 12.72 3.17 -2.41
N ASP A 19 13.62 2.34 -1.90
CA ASP A 19 14.88 2.73 -1.29
C ASP A 19 15.94 3.22 -2.29
N ASP A 20 15.79 2.89 -3.58
CA ASP A 20 16.66 3.35 -4.67
C ASP A 20 16.49 4.86 -4.97
N PHE A 21 15.42 5.50 -4.48
CA PHE A 21 15.15 6.91 -4.74
C PHE A 21 15.67 7.81 -3.63
N ALA A 22 16.54 8.77 -3.97
CA ALA A 22 16.98 9.80 -3.03
C ALA A 22 15.80 10.66 -2.56
N ILE A 23 15.74 10.96 -1.26
CA ILE A 23 14.63 11.73 -0.68
C ILE A 23 14.65 13.17 -1.19
N GLU A 24 15.83 13.73 -1.41
CA GLU A 24 16.06 15.08 -1.92
C GLU A 24 15.47 15.24 -3.33
N ASP A 25 15.67 14.26 -4.22
CA ASP A 25 15.13 14.27 -5.57
C ASP A 25 13.59 14.19 -5.56
N LEU A 26 13.02 13.32 -4.73
CA LEU A 26 11.58 13.22 -4.56
C LEU A 26 10.98 14.52 -3.99
N HIS A 27 11.69 15.18 -3.08
CA HIS A 27 11.27 16.47 -2.52
C HIS A 27 11.35 17.61 -3.55
N ALA A 28 12.41 17.65 -4.36
CA ALA A 28 12.61 18.67 -5.38
C ALA A 28 11.48 18.68 -6.44
N HIS A 29 10.82 17.54 -6.63
CA HIS A 29 9.74 17.37 -7.60
C HIS A 29 8.35 17.17 -6.96
N GLU A 30 8.22 17.33 -5.63
CA GLU A 30 6.97 17.11 -4.89
C GLU A 30 6.35 15.71 -5.14
N MET A 31 7.21 14.70 -5.26
CA MET A 31 6.84 13.32 -5.58
C MET A 31 6.94 12.40 -4.37
N CYS A 32 6.35 11.22 -4.51
CA CYS A 32 6.43 10.13 -3.54
C CYS A 32 6.70 8.79 -4.24
N ALA A 33 7.79 8.12 -3.87
CA ALA A 33 8.02 6.72 -4.21
C ALA A 33 7.33 5.84 -3.17
N VAL A 34 6.55 4.86 -3.62
CA VAL A 34 5.67 4.09 -2.74
C VAL A 34 5.51 2.67 -3.24
N ASN A 35 5.56 1.73 -2.31
CA ASN A 35 5.38 0.32 -2.57
C ASN A 35 3.94 0.03 -3.06
N PRO A 36 3.74 -0.83 -4.09
CA PRO A 36 2.43 -1.13 -4.64
C PRO A 36 1.41 -1.64 -3.61
N ASP A 37 1.82 -2.55 -2.72
CA ASP A 37 0.96 -3.09 -1.65
C ASP A 37 0.46 -1.97 -0.75
N TYR A 38 1.38 -1.14 -0.26
CA TYR A 38 1.06 -0.02 0.62
C TYR A 38 0.21 1.06 -0.09
N PHE A 39 0.50 1.35 -1.35
CA PHE A 39 -0.27 2.29 -2.16
C PHE A 39 -1.73 1.84 -2.31
N MET A 40 -1.95 0.58 -2.70
CA MET A 40 -3.30 0.02 -2.84
C MET A 40 -4.03 -0.01 -1.49
N ALA A 41 -3.38 -0.43 -0.41
CA ALA A 41 -3.96 -0.43 0.93
C ALA A 41 -4.50 0.94 1.35
N LEU A 42 -3.81 2.01 0.94
CA LEU A 42 -4.21 3.37 1.27
C LEU A 42 -5.27 3.95 0.34
N ARG A 43 -5.31 3.54 -0.94
CA ARG A 43 -6.12 4.15 -2.00
C ARG A 43 -7.36 3.37 -2.39
N PHE A 44 -7.36 2.05 -2.24
CA PHE A 44 -8.51 1.24 -2.63
C PHE A 44 -9.67 1.48 -1.67
N SER A 45 -10.87 1.49 -2.23
CA SER A 45 -12.08 1.22 -1.48
C SER A 45 -12.22 -0.29 -1.30
N GLU A 46 -13.00 -0.72 -0.31
CA GLU A 46 -13.30 -2.15 -0.15
C GLU A 46 -14.00 -2.72 -1.39
N HIS A 47 -14.88 -1.93 -2.03
CA HIS A 47 -15.51 -2.33 -3.28
C HIS A 47 -14.47 -2.60 -4.38
N ALA A 48 -13.55 -1.67 -4.65
CA ALA A 48 -12.51 -1.86 -5.67
C ALA A 48 -11.62 -3.08 -5.37
N TYR A 49 -11.32 -3.32 -4.09
CA TYR A 49 -10.58 -4.49 -3.66
C TYR A 49 -11.33 -5.80 -3.97
N ARG A 50 -12.60 -5.91 -3.57
CA ARG A 50 -13.45 -7.09 -3.85
C ARG A 50 -13.60 -7.36 -5.34
N GLU A 51 -13.81 -6.31 -6.15
CA GLU A 51 -13.88 -6.43 -7.61
C GLU A 51 -12.58 -7.01 -8.21
N GLY A 52 -11.42 -6.56 -7.72
CA GLY A 52 -10.12 -7.09 -8.13
C GLY A 52 -9.94 -8.56 -7.74
N VAL A 53 -10.28 -8.94 -6.51
CA VAL A 53 -10.21 -10.33 -6.03
C VAL A 53 -11.13 -11.23 -6.86
N ARG A 54 -12.38 -10.81 -7.11
CA ARG A 54 -13.33 -11.54 -7.96
C ARG A 54 -12.77 -11.74 -9.37
N THR A 55 -12.27 -10.68 -9.98
CA THR A 55 -11.67 -10.75 -11.33
C THR A 55 -10.52 -11.76 -11.37
N LEU A 56 -9.65 -11.77 -10.35
CA LEU A 56 -8.54 -12.73 -10.24
C LEU A 56 -9.02 -14.18 -10.07
N ALA A 57 -10.09 -14.40 -9.29
CA ALA A 57 -10.68 -15.72 -9.11
C ALA A 57 -11.31 -16.24 -10.41
N GLU A 58 -12.03 -15.39 -11.15
CA GLU A 58 -12.67 -15.74 -12.42
C GLU A 58 -11.66 -16.17 -13.51
N VAL A 59 -10.48 -15.58 -13.53
CA VAL A 59 -9.43 -15.91 -14.51
C VAL A 59 -8.53 -17.07 -14.08
N ALA A 60 -8.48 -17.40 -12.78
CA ALA A 60 -7.71 -18.51 -12.25
C ALA A 60 -8.41 -19.84 -12.58
N LYS A 61 -8.12 -20.43 -13.75
CA LYS A 61 -8.79 -21.66 -14.23
C LYS A 61 -8.07 -22.97 -13.89
N ASN A 62 -6.77 -22.94 -13.55
CA ASN A 62 -5.97 -24.14 -13.33
C ASN A 62 -4.87 -23.93 -12.26
N PRO A 63 -5.04 -24.44 -11.03
CA PRO A 63 -6.31 -24.90 -10.47
C PRO A 63 -7.30 -23.73 -10.31
N PRO A 64 -8.62 -24.00 -10.40
CA PRO A 64 -9.64 -23.04 -9.98
C PRO A 64 -9.40 -22.54 -8.55
N ARG A 65 -9.66 -21.26 -8.30
CA ARG A 65 -9.57 -20.66 -6.96
C ARG A 65 -10.80 -19.82 -6.68
N SER A 66 -11.32 -19.96 -5.47
CA SER A 66 -12.33 -19.07 -4.91
C SER A 66 -11.74 -17.69 -4.59
N GLU A 67 -12.60 -16.69 -4.45
CA GLU A 67 -12.20 -15.35 -4.01
C GLU A 67 -11.48 -15.38 -2.65
N ALA A 68 -11.95 -16.22 -1.72
CA ALA A 68 -11.34 -16.39 -0.41
C ALA A 68 -9.91 -16.96 -0.51
N GLU A 69 -9.68 -17.93 -1.39
CA GLU A 69 -8.33 -18.46 -1.64
C GLU A 69 -7.43 -17.42 -2.31
N VAL A 70 -7.94 -16.64 -3.26
CA VAL A 70 -7.20 -15.53 -3.89
C VAL A 70 -6.83 -14.48 -2.85
N HIS A 71 -7.79 -14.00 -2.06
CA HIS A 71 -7.57 -13.06 -0.96
C HIS A 71 -6.46 -13.57 -0.02
N ARG A 72 -6.58 -14.83 0.42
CA ARG A 72 -5.58 -15.46 1.29
C ARG A 72 -4.21 -15.52 0.62
N MET A 73 -4.12 -15.91 -0.64
CA MET A 73 -2.85 -16.01 -1.37
C MET A 73 -2.18 -14.66 -1.59
N LEU A 74 -2.95 -13.62 -1.87
CA LEU A 74 -2.44 -12.25 -2.02
C LEU A 74 -1.71 -11.78 -0.76
N GLY A 75 -2.13 -12.24 0.44
CA GLY A 75 -1.54 -11.82 1.71
C GLY A 75 -0.03 -12.11 1.84
N ARG A 76 0.49 -13.05 1.06
CA ARG A 76 1.94 -13.35 1.03
C ARG A 76 2.78 -12.24 0.43
N ARG A 77 2.24 -11.54 -0.59
CA ARG A 77 2.93 -10.50 -1.37
C ARG A 77 2.36 -9.11 -1.17
N HIS A 78 1.13 -9.03 -0.65
CA HIS A 78 0.41 -7.79 -0.39
C HIS A 78 -0.17 -7.77 1.04
N PRO A 79 0.68 -7.87 2.08
CA PRO A 79 0.21 -7.96 3.46
C PRO A 79 -0.51 -6.70 3.94
N ASN A 80 -0.13 -5.50 3.48
CA ASN A 80 -0.81 -4.25 3.89
C ASN A 80 -2.21 -4.16 3.28
N LEU A 81 -2.36 -4.51 2.00
CA LEU A 81 -3.64 -4.48 1.29
C LEU A 81 -4.60 -5.51 1.87
N VAL A 82 -4.14 -6.76 2.04
CA VAL A 82 -4.96 -7.82 2.62
C VAL A 82 -5.30 -7.50 4.07
N GLY A 83 -4.32 -7.02 4.86
CA GLY A 83 -4.55 -6.60 6.24
C GLY A 83 -5.59 -5.46 6.35
N ARG A 84 -5.58 -4.50 5.41
CA ARG A 84 -6.57 -3.42 5.37
C ARG A 84 -7.99 -3.93 5.14
N PHE A 85 -8.16 -5.04 4.43
CA PHE A 85 -9.43 -5.65 4.09
C PHE A 85 -9.55 -7.07 4.67
N ALA A 86 -8.99 -7.30 5.86
CA ALA A 86 -8.97 -8.63 6.48
C ALA A 86 -10.37 -9.20 6.69
N ASP A 87 -11.36 -8.34 6.95
CA ASP A 87 -12.75 -8.72 7.16
C ASP A 87 -13.53 -8.91 5.85
N ALA A 88 -12.89 -8.72 4.68
CA ALA A 88 -13.60 -8.84 3.41
C ALA A 88 -14.02 -10.29 3.10
N TYR A 89 -13.23 -11.26 3.57
CA TYR A 89 -13.45 -12.69 3.36
C TYR A 89 -13.13 -13.46 4.63
N GLU A 90 -13.94 -14.46 4.97
CA GLU A 90 -13.73 -15.32 6.15
C GLU A 90 -12.55 -16.27 5.93
N THR A 91 -11.33 -15.77 6.16
CA THR A 91 -10.10 -16.54 5.95
C THR A 91 -9.09 -16.32 7.08
N SER A 92 -8.20 -17.29 7.28
CA SER A 92 -7.06 -17.11 8.17
C SER A 92 -5.94 -16.38 7.44
N ALA A 93 -5.34 -15.39 8.09
CA ALA A 93 -4.15 -14.71 7.61
C ALA A 93 -3.02 -15.71 7.32
N VAL A 94 -2.25 -15.43 6.28
CA VAL A 94 -1.02 -16.15 5.96
C VAL A 94 0.18 -15.24 6.25
N PRO A 95 1.32 -15.80 6.70
CA PRO A 95 2.55 -15.03 6.81
C PRO A 95 2.96 -14.43 5.46
N ALA A 96 3.48 -13.21 5.51
CA ALA A 96 4.11 -12.58 4.35
C ALA A 96 5.41 -13.34 3.98
N ASP A 97 5.80 -13.29 2.71
CA ASP A 97 7.08 -13.86 2.27
C ASP A 97 8.25 -13.02 2.83
N ASP A 98 9.36 -13.65 3.21
CA ASP A 98 10.49 -12.99 3.90
C ASP A 98 11.18 -11.88 3.07
N ASP A 99 10.93 -11.85 1.76
CA ASP A 99 11.45 -10.85 0.81
C ASP A 99 10.61 -9.56 0.75
N GLN A 100 9.74 -9.31 1.74
CA GLN A 100 8.99 -8.05 1.79
C GLN A 100 9.93 -6.83 1.88
N PRO A 101 9.62 -5.75 1.13
CA PRO A 101 10.41 -4.52 1.18
C PRO A 101 10.31 -3.84 2.55
N ARG A 102 11.46 -3.38 3.05
CA ARG A 102 11.56 -2.71 4.35
C ARG A 102 11.12 -1.24 4.29
N VAL A 103 11.32 -0.59 3.16
CA VAL A 103 10.93 0.80 2.92
C VAL A 103 9.69 0.78 2.04
N LEU A 104 8.55 1.18 2.62
CA LEU A 104 7.27 1.18 1.90
C LEU A 104 6.97 2.51 1.22
N VAL A 105 7.59 3.60 1.68
CA VAL A 105 7.32 4.94 1.17
C VAL A 105 8.48 5.87 1.46
N ARG A 106 8.75 6.79 0.52
CA ARG A 106 9.67 7.91 0.65
C ARG A 106 9.16 9.07 -0.20
N GLY A 107 9.24 10.30 0.30
CA GLY A 107 8.98 11.50 -0.50
C GLY A 107 8.19 12.57 0.25
N ALA A 108 7.67 13.53 -0.53
CA ALA A 108 7.20 14.81 0.01
C ALA A 108 5.68 14.95 0.10
N VAL A 109 4.90 14.02 -0.46
CA VAL A 109 3.44 14.15 -0.55
C VAL A 109 2.71 12.94 0.03
N CYS A 110 1.54 13.21 0.61
CA CYS A 110 0.71 12.21 1.24
C CYS A 110 0.17 11.22 0.20
N VAL A 111 0.46 9.94 0.41
CA VAL A 111 0.02 8.85 -0.46
C VAL A 111 -1.49 8.86 -0.68
N ARG A 112 -2.30 9.28 0.31
CA ARG A 112 -3.77 9.33 0.17
C ARG A 112 -4.33 10.53 -0.58
N CYS A 113 -3.70 11.71 -0.49
CA CYS A 113 -4.34 12.96 -0.93
C CYS A 113 -3.41 13.99 -1.56
N ALA A 114 -2.16 13.65 -1.84
CA ALA A 114 -1.13 14.52 -2.40
C ALA A 114 -0.76 15.77 -1.56
N ALA A 115 -1.38 15.98 -0.39
CA ALA A 115 -1.00 17.09 0.48
C ALA A 115 0.46 16.94 0.91
N LYS A 116 1.21 18.05 0.94
CA LYS A 116 2.60 18.08 1.40
C LYS A 116 2.72 17.48 2.80
N LEU A 117 3.74 16.65 2.97
CA LEU A 117 4.09 16.03 4.23
C LEU A 117 4.91 16.99 5.08
N ALA A 118 4.71 16.88 6.38
CA ALA A 118 5.45 17.62 7.38
C ALA A 118 5.68 16.73 8.60
N GLY A 119 6.83 16.91 9.24
CA GLY A 119 7.25 16.14 10.42
C GLY A 119 7.68 14.71 10.10
N ASP A 120 8.54 14.18 10.95
CA ASP A 120 9.22 12.89 10.75
C ASP A 120 8.22 11.73 10.61
N GLU A 121 7.14 11.75 11.39
CA GLU A 121 6.12 10.69 11.33
C GLU A 121 5.34 10.70 10.02
N GLY A 122 4.99 11.88 9.50
CA GLY A 122 4.33 12.02 8.21
C GLY A 122 5.22 11.58 7.06
N LEU A 123 6.51 11.96 7.09
CA LEU A 123 7.52 11.55 6.12
C LEU A 123 7.77 10.03 6.17
N ARG A 124 7.86 9.45 7.37
CA ARG A 124 8.07 8.01 7.55
C ARG A 124 6.89 7.16 7.10
N LEU A 125 5.65 7.63 7.31
CA LEU A 125 4.44 6.88 6.97
C LEU A 125 3.86 7.25 5.60
N GLY A 126 4.32 8.33 4.97
CA GLY A 126 3.76 8.85 3.73
C GLY A 126 2.35 9.44 3.90
N LEU A 127 2.00 9.92 5.10
CA LEU A 127 0.65 10.34 5.45
C LEU A 127 0.65 11.74 6.09
N CYS A 128 -0.22 12.64 5.60
CA CYS A 128 -0.41 13.95 6.22
C CYS A 128 -1.17 13.82 7.54
N THR A 129 -1.17 14.87 8.34
CA THR A 129 -1.81 14.89 9.68
C THR A 129 -3.28 14.46 9.69
N ARG A 130 -4.02 14.69 8.60
CA ARG A 130 -5.42 14.25 8.45
C ARG A 130 -5.57 12.74 8.28
N HIS A 131 -4.52 12.06 7.82
CA HIS A 131 -4.52 10.64 7.51
C HIS A 131 -3.59 9.82 8.41
N LEU A 132 -2.83 10.46 9.30
CA LEU A 132 -2.12 9.75 10.34
C LEU A 132 -3.12 9.01 11.24
N PRO A 133 -2.85 7.76 11.62
CA PRO A 133 -3.66 7.10 12.63
C PRO A 133 -3.57 7.93 13.92
N LEU A 134 -4.72 8.19 14.53
CA LEU A 134 -4.77 8.88 15.83
C LEU A 134 -3.93 8.06 16.81
N ARG A 135 -2.83 8.64 17.33
CA ARG A 135 -2.06 8.03 18.40
C ARG A 135 -3.00 7.87 19.61
N GLY A 136 -3.41 6.64 19.93
CA GLY A 136 -4.09 6.36 21.21
C GLY A 136 -5.34 5.47 21.21
N MET A 137 -5.45 4.46 20.35
CA MET A 137 -6.34 3.33 20.65
C MET A 137 -5.55 2.03 20.56
N SER A 138 -4.84 1.71 21.64
CA SER A 138 -4.46 0.34 21.95
C SER A 138 -5.73 -0.51 21.94
N SER A 139 -5.86 -1.43 21.00
CA SER A 139 -6.80 -2.53 21.16
C SER A 139 -6.33 -3.35 22.36
N VAL A 140 -6.98 -3.09 23.49
CA VAL A 140 -6.96 -3.97 24.66
C VAL A 140 -7.31 -5.37 24.17
N GLY A 141 -6.43 -6.32 24.42
CA GLY A 141 -6.69 -7.73 24.17
C GLY A 141 -8.00 -8.13 24.83
N LYS A 142 -8.86 -8.80 24.09
CA LYS A 142 -9.91 -9.59 24.70
C LYS A 142 -9.37 -10.99 24.94
N ALA A 143 -9.46 -11.36 26.22
CA ALA A 143 -9.15 -12.65 26.81
C ALA A 143 -9.95 -13.80 26.16
#